data_AF-A0A1V2LWY5-F1
#
_entry.id   AF-A0A1V2LWY5-F1
#
_cell.length_a   1.000
_cell.length_b   1.000
_cell.length_c   1.000
_cell.angle_alpha   90.00
_cell.angle_beta   90.00
_cell.angle_gamma   90.00
#
_symmetry.space_group_name_H-M   'P 1'
#
loop_
_entity.id
_entity.type
_entity.pdbx_description
1 polymer ?
#
loop_
_entity_poly.entity_id
_entity_poly.type
_entity_poly.pdbx_seq_one_letter_code
_entity_poly.pdbx_strand_id
1 'polypeptide(L)'
;MKYYFKTSEKEKTFQDIYIEFIKPQIEDIDILLKCDTPPYDVSQVASVLHTTSNEVITIMNKLNISEIGMQEFFFILKNADTYISNLILRQWKFNSVKEYTPLHISYIYNLNEADVKKAFEQLKVNTVNEKNLYKIFNLIILKSYISKFQE
;
A
#
# COMPACT_ATOMS: atom_id res chain seq x y z
N MET A 1 6.86 8.33 -13.59
CA MET A 1 5.62 7.56 -13.31
C MET A 1 4.51 8.54 -13.03
N LYS A 2 3.39 8.51 -13.76
CA LYS A 2 2.27 9.45 -13.56
C LYS A 2 1.20 8.74 -12.73
N TYR A 3 1.02 9.17 -11.48
CA TYR A 3 -0.10 8.74 -10.65
C TYR A 3 -1.38 9.38 -11.21
N TYR A 4 -2.36 8.56 -11.59
CA TYR A 4 -3.66 9.06 -12.03
C TYR A 4 -4.58 9.22 -10.81
N PHE A 5 -4.74 10.46 -10.39
CA PHE A 5 -5.75 10.83 -9.40
C PHE A 5 -7.09 10.95 -10.12
N LYS A 6 -8.07 10.12 -9.77
CA LYS A 6 -9.44 10.33 -10.23
C LYS A 6 -10.11 11.28 -9.25
N THR A 7 -10.47 12.46 -9.72
CA THR A 7 -11.44 13.32 -9.05
C THR A 7 -12.79 12.63 -9.14
N SER A 8 -13.22 12.04 -8.03
CA SER A 8 -14.57 11.54 -7.84
C SER A 8 -15.48 12.73 -7.53
N GLU A 9 -16.63 12.83 -8.21
CA GLU A 9 -17.67 13.83 -7.89
C GLU A 9 -18.24 13.63 -6.47
N LYS A 10 -18.04 12.46 -5.86
CA LYS A 10 -18.38 12.15 -4.47
C LYS A 10 -17.15 12.14 -3.58
N GLU A 11 -17.21 12.87 -2.47
CA GLU A 11 -16.28 12.76 -1.35
C GLU A 11 -16.23 11.29 -0.89
N LYS A 12 -15.04 10.69 -0.91
CA LYS A 12 -14.78 9.37 -0.34
C LYS A 12 -13.94 9.52 0.91
N THR A 13 -14.20 8.68 1.90
CA THR A 13 -13.33 8.56 3.05
C THR A 13 -12.08 7.77 2.68
N PHE A 14 -11.00 7.92 3.42
CA PHE A 14 -9.83 7.07 3.22
C PHE A 14 -10.16 5.60 3.53
N GLN A 15 -11.15 5.32 4.37
CA GLN A 15 -11.60 3.95 4.63
C GLN A 15 -12.17 3.30 3.37
N ASP A 16 -12.94 4.04 2.57
CA ASP A 16 -13.46 3.53 1.29
C ASP A 16 -12.31 3.18 0.35
N ILE A 17 -11.28 4.05 0.28
CA ILE A 17 -10.09 3.81 -0.53
C ILE A 17 -9.31 2.59 -0.03
N TYR A 18 -9.18 2.46 1.28
CA TYR A 18 -8.49 1.34 1.89
C TYR A 18 -9.20 0.02 1.55
N ILE A 19 -10.53 -0.05 1.70
CA ILE A 19 -11.31 -1.26 1.41
C ILE A 19 -11.31 -1.60 -0.08
N GLU A 20 -11.52 -0.61 -0.95
CA GLU A 20 -11.71 -0.85 -2.38
C GLU A 20 -10.41 -1.10 -3.14
N PHE A 21 -9.29 -0.52 -2.69
CA PHE A 21 -8.04 -0.53 -3.45
C PHE A 21 -6.86 -1.11 -2.69
N ILE A 22 -6.63 -0.69 -1.44
CA ILE A 22 -5.40 -1.05 -0.71
C ILE A 22 -5.48 -2.48 -0.16
N LYS A 23 -6.59 -2.79 0.52
CA LYS A 23 -6.79 -4.08 1.18
C LYS A 23 -6.76 -5.24 0.18
N PRO A 24 -7.46 -5.20 -0.97
CA PRO A 24 -7.39 -6.28 -1.96
C PRO A 24 -5.97 -6.53 -2.46
N GLN A 25 -5.18 -5.47 -2.68
CA GLN A 25 -3.77 -5.61 -3.09
C GLN A 25 -2.90 -6.30 -2.04
N ILE A 26 -3.09 -5.98 -0.76
CA ILE A 26 -2.39 -6.67 0.33
C ILE A 26 -2.81 -8.14 0.38
N GLU A 27 -4.09 -8.43 0.20
CA GLU A 27 -4.63 -9.79 0.16
C GLU A 27 -4.06 -10.58 -1.03
N ASP A 28 -3.98 -9.99 -2.22
CA ASP A 28 -3.41 -10.63 -3.41
C ASP A 28 -1.93 -10.98 -3.23
N ILE A 29 -1.15 -10.07 -2.62
CA ILE A 29 0.24 -10.35 -2.25
C ILE A 29 0.31 -11.50 -1.23
N ASP A 30 -0.54 -11.50 -0.21
CA ASP A 30 -0.56 -12.54 0.82
C ASP A 30 -0.94 -13.90 0.23
N ILE A 31 -1.91 -13.93 -0.69
CA ILE A 31 -2.33 -15.14 -1.42
C ILE A 31 -1.18 -15.66 -2.29
N LEU A 32 -0.56 -14.82 -3.11
CA LEU A 32 0.58 -15.23 -3.95
C LEU A 32 1.69 -15.87 -3.10
N LEU A 33 2.06 -15.23 -1.99
CA LEU A 33 3.17 -15.68 -1.15
C LEU A 33 2.87 -16.95 -0.32
N LYS A 34 1.60 -17.26 -0.05
CA LYS A 34 1.20 -18.39 0.80
C LYS A 34 0.64 -19.58 0.04
N CYS A 35 0.03 -19.35 -1.11
CA CYS A 35 -0.72 -20.36 -1.86
C CYS A 35 0.04 -20.87 -3.08
N ASP A 36 0.83 -20.02 -3.74
CA ASP A 36 1.56 -20.40 -4.94
C ASP A 36 2.95 -20.96 -4.59
N THR A 37 3.42 -21.91 -5.40
CA THR A 37 4.75 -22.50 -5.20
C THR A 37 5.76 -21.78 -6.09
N PRO A 38 6.88 -21.27 -5.55
CA PRO A 38 7.95 -20.68 -6.34
C PRO A 38 8.53 -21.66 -7.39
N PRO A 39 9.06 -21.17 -8.51
CA PRO A 39 9.24 -19.75 -8.86
C PRO A 39 7.95 -19.07 -9.31
N TYR A 40 7.72 -17.84 -8.84
CA TYR A 40 6.57 -17.04 -9.23
C TYR A 40 6.73 -16.49 -10.65
N ASP A 41 5.62 -16.40 -11.38
CA ASP A 41 5.62 -15.84 -12.72
C ASP A 41 5.74 -14.30 -12.69
N VAL A 42 6.48 -13.75 -13.66
CA VAL A 42 6.70 -12.30 -13.78
C VAL A 42 5.39 -11.53 -13.88
N SER A 43 4.41 -12.04 -14.64
CA SER A 43 3.11 -11.38 -14.82
C SER A 43 2.27 -11.40 -13.54
N GLN A 44 2.34 -12.49 -12.75
CA GLN A 44 1.70 -12.56 -11.44
C GLN A 44 2.30 -11.53 -10.48
N VAL A 45 3.64 -11.46 -10.40
CA VAL A 45 4.35 -10.50 -9.55
C VAL A 45 4.06 -9.06 -9.96
N ALA A 46 4.05 -8.77 -11.27
CA ALA A 46 3.70 -7.47 -11.79
C ALA A 46 2.26 -7.08 -11.42
N SER A 47 1.33 -8.03 -11.56
CA SER A 47 -0.08 -7.85 -11.24
C SER A 47 -0.27 -7.48 -9.77
N VAL A 48 0.24 -8.27 -8.81
CA VAL A 48 0.03 -8.00 -7.37
C VAL A 48 0.74 -6.74 -6.88
N LEU A 49 1.87 -6.37 -7.50
CA LEU A 49 2.59 -5.14 -7.16
C LEU A 49 2.04 -3.90 -7.89
N HIS A 50 1.04 -4.06 -8.76
CA HIS A 50 0.47 -2.98 -9.58
C HIS A 50 1.53 -2.26 -10.42
N THR A 51 2.36 -3.04 -11.11
CA THR A 51 3.41 -2.58 -12.02
C THR A 51 3.33 -3.34 -13.34
N THR A 52 4.23 -3.05 -14.27
CA THR A 52 4.32 -3.77 -15.54
C THR A 52 5.34 -4.90 -15.45
N SER A 53 5.12 -5.98 -16.21
CA SER A 53 6.12 -7.06 -16.34
C SER A 53 7.49 -6.53 -16.78
N ASN A 54 7.53 -5.48 -17.61
CA ASN A 54 8.77 -4.84 -18.03
C ASN A 54 9.53 -4.19 -16.86
N GLU A 55 8.83 -3.56 -15.92
CA GLU A 55 9.45 -2.99 -14.72
C GLU A 55 10.01 -4.10 -13.82
N VAL A 56 9.25 -5.20 -13.63
CA VAL A 56 9.71 -6.38 -12.89
C VAL A 56 10.97 -6.98 -13.53
N ILE A 57 10.98 -7.21 -14.84
CA ILE A 57 12.14 -7.72 -15.59
C ILE A 57 13.33 -6.76 -15.46
N THR A 58 13.09 -5.46 -15.53
CA THR A 58 14.15 -4.44 -15.35
C THR A 58 14.79 -4.55 -13.98
N ILE A 59 13.99 -4.74 -12.92
CA ILE A 59 14.47 -4.95 -11.55
C ILE A 59 15.22 -6.28 -11.44
N MET A 60 14.69 -7.37 -12.00
CA MET A 60 15.35 -8.67 -12.00
C MET A 60 16.74 -8.60 -12.65
N ASN A 61 16.84 -7.98 -13.83
CA ASN A 61 18.11 -7.78 -14.53
C ASN A 61 19.10 -6.93 -13.71
N LYS A 62 18.62 -5.83 -13.09
CA LYS A 62 19.44 -4.97 -12.24
C LYS A 62 20.01 -5.71 -11.02
N LEU A 63 19.28 -6.69 -10.49
CA LEU A 63 19.63 -7.44 -9.29
C LEU A 63 20.23 -8.83 -9.57
N ASN A 64 20.44 -9.19 -10.85
CA ASN A 64 20.87 -10.52 -11.30
C ASN A 64 19.96 -11.66 -10.77
N ILE A 65 18.65 -11.44 -10.77
CA ILE A 65 17.65 -12.44 -10.39
C ILE A 65 17.23 -13.23 -11.63
N SER A 66 17.46 -14.54 -11.64
CA SER A 66 17.04 -15.43 -12.74
C SER A 66 15.64 -15.99 -12.57
N GLU A 67 15.21 -16.22 -11.33
CA GLU A 67 13.92 -16.81 -10.97
C GLU A 67 13.37 -16.08 -9.74
N ILE A 68 12.04 -15.96 -9.62
CA ILE A 68 11.42 -15.23 -8.52
C ILE A 68 11.02 -16.21 -7.41
N GLY A 69 11.90 -16.40 -6.42
CA GLY A 69 11.56 -17.02 -5.15
C GLY A 69 10.87 -16.05 -4.17
N MET A 70 10.54 -16.54 -2.98
CA MET A 70 9.96 -15.72 -1.90
C MET A 70 10.88 -14.56 -1.50
N GLN A 71 12.19 -14.80 -1.42
CA GLN A 71 13.16 -13.76 -1.07
C GLN A 71 13.30 -12.73 -2.20
N GLU A 72 13.35 -13.20 -3.45
CA GLU A 72 13.46 -12.39 -4.65
C GLU A 72 12.23 -11.52 -4.85
N PHE A 73 11.04 -12.01 -4.52
CA PHE A 73 9.82 -11.21 -4.49
C PHE A 73 9.99 -9.96 -3.61
N PHE A 74 10.54 -10.10 -2.40
CA PHE A 74 10.76 -8.94 -1.52
C PHE A 74 11.86 -8.01 -2.01
N PHE A 75 12.86 -8.52 -2.74
CA PHE A 75 13.82 -7.67 -3.43
C PHE A 75 13.17 -6.86 -4.55
N ILE A 76 12.27 -7.48 -5.32
CA ILE A 76 11.50 -6.80 -6.36
C ILE A 76 10.58 -5.74 -5.73
N LEU A 77 9.80 -6.11 -4.71
CA LEU A 77 8.93 -5.21 -3.96
C LEU A 77 9.70 -3.99 -3.44
N LYS A 78 10.90 -4.18 -2.87
CA LYS A 78 11.73 -3.09 -2.35
C LYS A 78 12.20 -2.11 -3.43
N ASN A 79 12.31 -2.56 -4.68
CA ASN A 79 12.82 -1.77 -5.80
C ASN A 79 11.71 -1.27 -6.75
N ALA A 80 10.47 -1.75 -6.61
CA ALA A 80 9.33 -1.28 -7.37
C ALA A 80 8.81 0.04 -6.81
N ASP A 81 8.63 1.05 -7.66
CA ASP A 81 8.13 2.37 -7.24
C ASP A 81 6.60 2.45 -7.35
N THR A 82 5.90 1.55 -6.65
CA THR A 82 4.44 1.52 -6.63
C THR A 82 3.88 1.96 -5.29
N TYR A 83 2.61 2.35 -5.26
CA TYR A 83 1.96 2.76 -4.02
C TYR A 83 2.00 1.64 -2.97
N ILE A 84 1.67 0.41 -3.38
CA ILE A 84 1.61 -0.75 -2.47
C ILE A 84 2.99 -1.12 -1.94
N SER A 85 4.02 -1.15 -2.81
CA SER A 85 5.41 -1.38 -2.41
C SER A 85 5.86 -0.34 -1.40
N ASN A 86 5.66 0.94 -1.69
CA ASN A 86 6.01 2.02 -0.78
C ASN A 86 5.22 1.97 0.54
N LEU A 87 3.93 1.63 0.51
CA LEU A 87 3.12 1.45 1.72
C LEU A 87 3.69 0.35 2.63
N ILE A 88 3.99 -0.82 2.06
CA ILE A 88 4.56 -1.96 2.80
C ILE A 88 5.92 -1.58 3.39
N LEU A 89 6.80 -0.94 2.60
CA LEU A 89 8.10 -0.47 3.07
C LEU A 89 7.99 0.54 4.21
N ARG A 90 7.00 1.46 4.15
CA ARG A 90 6.76 2.43 5.23
C ARG A 90 6.20 1.76 6.48
N GLN A 91 5.30 0.78 6.33
CA GLN A 91 4.78 -0.02 7.44
C GLN A 91 5.90 -0.80 8.15
N TRP A 92 6.84 -1.39 7.42
CA TRP A 92 7.95 -2.14 8.00
C TRP A 92 8.84 -1.32 8.93
N LYS A 93 8.95 0.00 8.70
CA LYS A 93 9.70 0.90 9.61
C LYS A 93 9.08 1.00 11.01
N PHE A 94 7.81 0.62 11.16
CA PHE A 94 7.06 0.66 12.41
C PHE A 94 6.59 -0.72 12.86
N ASN A 95 7.23 -1.80 12.41
CA ASN A 95 6.81 -3.18 12.70
C ASN A 95 6.73 -3.54 14.20
N SER A 96 7.44 -2.81 15.07
CA SER A 96 7.45 -3.01 16.52
C SER A 96 6.42 -2.17 17.27
N VAL A 97 5.72 -1.26 16.57
CA VAL A 97 4.78 -0.31 17.16
C VAL A 97 3.42 -0.97 17.34
N LYS A 98 2.90 -0.98 18.58
CA LYS A 98 1.57 -1.52 18.92
C LYS A 98 0.43 -0.51 18.73
N GLU A 99 0.76 0.78 18.77
CA GLU A 99 -0.21 1.87 18.64
C GLU A 99 0.30 2.97 17.70
N TYR A 100 -0.56 3.40 16.79
CA TYR A 100 -0.28 4.40 15.80
C TYR A 100 -0.63 5.80 16.30
N THR A 101 0.30 6.74 16.11
CA THR A 101 0.09 8.18 16.28
C THR A 101 -0.38 8.78 14.95
N PRO A 102 -0.82 10.06 14.92
CA PRO A 102 -1.07 10.76 13.67
C PRO A 102 0.12 10.72 12.70
N LEU A 103 1.35 10.83 13.21
CA LEU A 103 2.58 10.79 12.42
C LEU A 103 2.80 9.40 11.79
N HIS A 104 2.53 8.33 12.53
CA HIS A 104 2.67 6.98 11.98
C HIS A 104 1.68 6.78 10.82
N ILE A 105 0.41 7.16 11.01
CA ILE A 105 -0.63 6.99 9.99
C ILE A 105 -0.37 7.87 8.77
N SER A 106 -0.03 9.15 8.96
CA SER A 106 0.28 10.06 7.87
C SER A 106 1.44 9.56 7.03
N TYR A 107 2.48 9.05 7.68
CA TYR A 107 3.65 8.48 7.01
C TYR A 107 3.32 7.19 6.25
N ILE A 108 2.76 6.18 6.92
CA ILE A 108 2.54 4.84 6.34
C ILE A 108 1.64 4.92 5.10
N TYR A 109 0.52 5.64 5.23
CA TYR A 109 -0.50 5.73 4.18
C TYR A 109 -0.31 6.90 3.23
N ASN A 110 0.73 7.71 3.44
CA ASN A 110 1.02 8.92 2.66
C ASN A 110 -0.17 9.91 2.65
N LEU A 111 -0.70 10.19 3.84
CA LEU A 111 -1.83 11.09 4.05
C LEU A 111 -1.36 12.45 4.57
N ASN A 112 -2.17 13.48 4.37
CA ASN A 112 -1.92 14.79 4.96
C ASN A 112 -2.00 14.71 6.49
N GLU A 113 -0.90 15.02 7.18
CA GLU A 113 -0.82 14.90 8.63
C GLU A 113 -1.83 15.80 9.38
N ALA A 114 -2.18 16.97 8.84
CA ALA A 114 -3.17 17.85 9.46
C ALA A 114 -4.57 17.23 9.45
N ASP A 115 -4.93 16.54 8.37
CA ASP A 115 -6.23 15.85 8.28
C ASP A 115 -6.27 14.62 9.19
N VAL A 116 -5.15 13.88 9.30
CA VAL A 116 -5.02 12.79 10.27
C VAL A 116 -5.13 13.34 11.71
N LYS A 117 -4.45 14.43 12.04
CA LYS A 117 -4.54 15.05 13.39
C LYS A 117 -5.97 15.45 13.74
N LYS A 118 -6.70 16.08 12.81
CA LYS A 118 -8.12 16.42 13.01
C LYS A 118 -8.96 15.18 13.31
N ALA A 119 -8.72 14.05 12.63
CA ALA A 119 -9.43 12.81 12.91
C ALA A 119 -9.16 12.28 14.34
N PHE A 120 -7.93 12.37 14.83
CA PHE A 120 -7.59 12.01 16.22
C PHE A 120 -8.26 12.94 17.24
N GLU A 121 -8.23 14.25 16.98
CA GLU A 121 -8.89 15.26 17.82
C GLU A 121 -10.40 15.02 17.92
N GLN A 122 -11.05 14.69 16.80
CA GLN A 122 -12.47 14.35 16.77
C GLN A 122 -12.80 13.11 17.60
N LEU A 123 -11.95 12.09 17.57
CA LEU A 123 -12.11 10.88 18.40
C LEU A 123 -11.64 11.06 19.84
N LYS A 124 -11.00 12.19 20.19
CA LYS A 124 -10.41 12.46 21.51
C LYS A 124 -9.42 11.38 21.96
N VAL A 125 -8.59 10.90 21.03
CA VAL A 125 -7.53 9.91 21.27
C VAL A 125 -6.17 10.44 20.84
N ASN A 126 -5.10 9.97 21.46
CA ASN A 126 -3.72 10.32 21.09
C ASN A 126 -3.04 9.23 20.26
N THR A 127 -3.47 7.98 20.45
CA THR A 127 -2.97 6.80 19.74
C THR A 127 -4.14 5.87 19.39
N VAL A 128 -3.98 5.02 18.38
CA VAL A 128 -4.93 3.97 18.02
C VAL A 128 -4.21 2.67 17.70
N ASN A 129 -4.77 1.53 18.07
CA ASN A 129 -4.26 0.23 17.61
C ASN A 129 -4.84 -0.14 16.22
N GLU A 130 -4.31 -1.19 15.62
CA GLU A 130 -4.73 -1.69 14.31
C GLU A 130 -6.25 -1.90 14.20
N LYS A 131 -6.86 -2.48 15.24
CA LYS A 131 -8.31 -2.75 15.29
C LYS A 131 -9.17 -1.48 15.21
N ASN A 132 -8.63 -0.32 15.54
CA ASN A 132 -9.34 0.96 15.53
C ASN A 132 -8.91 1.89 14.39
N LEU A 133 -7.97 1.49 13.53
CA LEU A 133 -7.51 2.31 12.39
C LEU A 133 -8.67 2.77 11.49
N TYR A 134 -9.64 1.89 11.24
CA TYR A 134 -10.80 2.21 10.41
C TYR A 134 -11.59 3.41 10.92
N LYS A 135 -11.61 3.67 12.24
CA LYS A 135 -12.29 4.83 12.82
C LYS A 135 -11.60 6.13 12.42
N ILE A 136 -10.27 6.14 12.37
CA ILE A 136 -9.49 7.27 11.87
C ILE A 136 -9.72 7.44 10.36
N PHE A 137 -9.65 6.35 9.60
CA PHE A 137 -9.78 6.40 8.14
C PHE A 137 -11.15 6.91 7.68
N ASN A 138 -12.22 6.60 8.42
CA ASN A 138 -13.57 7.11 8.16
C ASN A 138 -13.72 8.64 8.32
N LEU A 139 -12.82 9.28 9.08
CA LEU A 139 -12.87 10.72 9.32
C LEU A 139 -11.99 11.53 8.36
N ILE A 140 -11.20 10.86 7.52
CA ILE A 140 -10.32 11.51 6.55
C ILE A 140 -11.02 11.53 5.20
N ILE A 141 -11.50 12.70 4.78
CA ILE A 141 -12.15 12.89 3.48
C ILE A 141 -11.10 13.22 2.43
N LEU A 142 -11.05 12.44 1.35
CA LEU A 142 -10.15 12.67 0.22
C LEU A 142 -10.88 13.34 -0.94
N LYS A 143 -10.34 14.48 -1.38
CA LYS A 143 -10.83 15.22 -2.57
C LYS A 143 -10.32 14.63 -3.89
N SER A 144 -9.28 13.80 -3.82
CA SER A 144 -8.74 13.04 -4.95
C SER A 144 -8.09 11.75 -4.43
N TYR A 145 -8.17 10.66 -5.20
CA TYR A 145 -7.58 9.38 -4.82
C TYR A 145 -7.07 8.61 -6.05
N ILE A 146 -6.18 7.64 -5.82
CA ILE A 146 -5.64 6.77 -6.86
C ILE A 146 -6.78 5.87 -7.36
N SER A 147 -7.15 5.98 -8.63
CA SER A 147 -8.02 4.99 -9.27
C SER A 147 -7.19 4.00 -10.08
N LYS A 148 -7.63 2.72 -10.08
CA LYS A 148 -7.10 1.57 -10.83
C LYS A 148 -6.01 1.87 -11.87
N PHE A 149 -4.89 1.14 -11.77
CA PHE A 149 -3.99 0.95 -12.90
C PHE A 149 -4.82 0.35 -14.04
N GLN A 150 -4.89 1.05 -15.17
CA GLN A 150 -5.28 0.46 -16.44
C GLN A 150 -3.97 0.20 -17.18
N GLU A 151 -3.79 -1.03 -17.66
CA GLU A 151 -2.72 -1.41 -18.58
C GLU A 151 -2.71 -0.54 -19.84
#